data_AF-A0A1F3VRZ9-F1
#
_entry.id   AF-A0A1F3VRZ9-F1
#
_cell.length_a   1.000
_cell.length_b   1.000
_cell.length_c   1.000
_cell.angle_alpha   90.00
_cell.angle_beta   90.00
_cell.angle_gamma   90.00
#
_symmetry.space_group_name_H-M   'P 1'
#
loop_
_entity.id
_entity.type
_entity.pdbx_description
1 polymer ?
#
loop_
_entity_poly.entity_id
_entity_poly.type
_entity_poly.pdbx_seq_one_letter_code
_entity_poly.pdbx_strand_id
1 'polypeptide(L)'
;MATIVDKKLIYKLIENGVEASLIPGFIRSLVNAYLINPEMSYCEANERLKYLGWDDIEIDYHTLQLAINSLENKGLSQLEYKSAPWYLSGFKAKNQISTY
;
A
#
# COMPACT_ATOMS: atom_id res chain seq x y z
N MET A 1 18.51 1.35 -4.56
CA MET A 1 18.55 -0.08 -4.95
C MET A 1 17.51 -0.82 -4.13
N ALA A 2 16.81 -1.81 -4.70
CA ALA A 2 15.90 -2.66 -3.93
C ALA A 2 16.67 -3.48 -2.89
N THR A 3 16.20 -3.48 -1.64
CA THR A 3 16.83 -4.22 -0.53
C THR A 3 16.63 -5.73 -0.69
N ILE A 4 17.37 -6.53 0.10
CA ILE A 4 17.15 -7.98 0.15
C ILE A 4 15.73 -8.31 0.64
N VAL A 5 15.21 -7.51 1.59
CA VAL A 5 13.82 -7.61 2.09
C VAL A 5 12.82 -7.35 0.97
N ASP A 6 13.05 -6.32 0.14
CA ASP A 6 12.17 -6.00 -1.01
C ASP A 6 12.10 -7.14 -2.01
N LYS A 7 13.24 -7.75 -2.33
CA LYS A 7 13.29 -8.88 -3.26
C LYS A 7 12.53 -10.08 -2.68
N LYS A 8 12.76 -10.40 -1.40
CA LYS A 8 12.08 -11.52 -0.73
C LYS A 8 10.57 -11.31 -0.65
N LEU A 9 10.12 -10.08 -0.37
CA LEU A 9 8.71 -9.71 -0.40
C LEU A 9 8.11 -9.93 -1.79
N ILE A 10 8.76 -9.43 -2.85
CA ILE A 10 8.29 -9.60 -4.24
C ILE A 10 8.13 -11.08 -4.58
N TYR A 11 9.14 -11.91 -4.26
CA TYR A 11 9.04 -13.35 -4.50
C TYR A 11 7.88 -13.98 -3.74
N LYS A 12 7.68 -13.63 -2.46
CA LYS A 12 6.56 -14.15 -1.67
C LYS A 12 5.19 -13.74 -2.21
N LEU A 13 5.05 -12.51 -2.69
CA LEU A 13 3.80 -12.06 -3.31
C LEU A 13 3.50 -12.82 -4.60
N ILE A 14 4.52 -13.12 -5.41
CA ILE A 14 4.36 -13.96 -6.61
C ILE A 14 3.95 -15.39 -6.23
N GLU A 15 4.59 -15.98 -5.22
CA GLU A 15 4.23 -17.32 -4.71
C GLU A 15 2.78 -17.38 -4.19
N ASN A 16 2.29 -16.28 -3.62
CA ASN A 16 0.91 -16.15 -3.15
C ASN A 16 -0.10 -15.84 -4.27
N GLY A 17 0.33 -15.80 -5.53
CA GLY A 17 -0.54 -15.62 -6.69
C GLY A 17 -0.69 -14.18 -7.20
N VAL A 18 0.05 -13.21 -6.65
CA VAL A 18 0.01 -11.84 -7.15
C VAL A 18 0.77 -11.76 -8.48
N GLU A 19 0.07 -11.39 -9.55
CA GLU A 19 0.72 -11.12 -10.84
C GLU A 19 1.77 -10.00 -10.71
N ALA A 20 2.93 -10.17 -11.35
CA ALA A 20 4.06 -9.25 -11.21
C ALA A 20 3.72 -7.79 -11.57
N SER A 21 2.82 -7.60 -12.54
CA SER A 21 2.30 -6.29 -12.96
C SER A 21 1.43 -5.61 -11.89
N LEU A 22 0.82 -6.40 -11.00
CA LEU A 22 -0.13 -5.97 -9.97
C LEU A 22 0.52 -5.74 -8.60
N ILE A 23 1.74 -6.24 -8.38
CA ILE A 23 2.50 -6.08 -7.12
C ILE A 23 2.52 -4.64 -6.59
N PRO A 24 2.75 -3.58 -7.41
CA PRO A 24 2.72 -2.22 -6.91
C PRO A 24 1.35 -1.80 -6.33
N GLY A 25 0.25 -2.28 -6.94
CA GLY A 25 -1.12 -2.04 -6.47
C GLY A 25 -1.43 -2.82 -5.20
N PHE A 26 -0.97 -4.07 -5.12
CA PHE A 26 -1.09 -4.90 -3.92
C PHE A 26 -0.37 -4.26 -2.73
N ILE A 27 0.91 -3.89 -2.90
CA ILE A 27 1.71 -3.23 -1.87
C ILE A 27 1.01 -1.93 -1.41
N ARG A 28 0.50 -1.11 -2.35
CA ARG A 28 -0.23 0.11 -1.98
C ARG A 28 -1.46 -0.18 -1.13
N SER A 29 -2.23 -1.22 -1.47
CA SER A 29 -3.40 -1.64 -0.70
C SER A 29 -3.02 -2.06 0.72
N LEU A 30 -1.94 -2.84 0.85
CA LEU A 30 -1.41 -3.27 2.15
C LEU A 30 -0.87 -2.10 2.98
N VAL A 31 -0.18 -1.15 2.35
CA VAL A 31 0.28 0.09 2.99
C VAL A 31 -0.89 0.90 3.54
N ASN A 32 -1.93 1.07 2.74
CA ASN A 32 -3.12 1.80 3.16
C ASN A 32 -3.79 1.11 4.37
N ALA A 33 -3.88 -0.23 4.36
CA ALA A 33 -4.38 -0.99 5.49
C ALA A 33 -3.52 -0.79 6.76
N TYR A 34 -2.20 -0.85 6.61
CA TYR A 34 -1.24 -0.65 7.70
C TYR A 34 -1.27 0.78 8.27
N LEU A 35 -1.38 1.80 7.43
CA LEU A 35 -1.48 3.20 7.88
C LEU A 35 -2.77 3.47 8.69
N ILE A 36 -3.85 2.72 8.42
CA ILE A 36 -5.10 2.82 9.17
C ILE A 36 -5.01 2.08 10.51
N ASN A 37 -4.40 0.89 10.54
CA ASN A 37 -4.16 0.13 11.76
C ASN A 37 -2.76 -0.52 11.75
N PRO A 38 -1.75 0.13 12.35
CA PRO A 38 -0.39 -0.40 12.41
C PRO A 38 -0.26 -1.70 13.21
N GLU A 39 -1.17 -1.92 14.17
CA GLU A 39 -1.17 -3.11 15.04
C GLU A 39 -1.98 -4.28 14.44
N MET A 40 -2.37 -4.19 13.17
CA MET A 40 -3.19 -5.21 12.53
C MET A 40 -2.44 -6.55 12.44
N SER A 41 -3.15 -7.62 12.77
CA SER A 41 -2.75 -8.99 12.48
C SER A 41 -2.81 -9.27 10.96
N TYR A 42 -2.17 -10.36 10.53
CA TYR A 42 -2.26 -10.81 9.14
C TYR A 42 -3.69 -11.20 8.73
N CYS A 43 -4.51 -11.69 9.68
CA CYS A 43 -5.92 -11.96 9.43
C CYS A 43 -6.68 -10.68 9.09
N GLU A 44 -6.54 -9.63 9.91
CA GLU A 44 -7.16 -8.33 9.65
C GLU A 44 -6.64 -7.67 8.37
N ALA A 45 -5.35 -7.87 8.05
CA ALA A 45 -4.78 -7.42 6.79
C ALA A 45 -5.45 -8.11 5.59
N ASN A 46 -5.62 -9.43 5.64
CA ASN A 46 -6.30 -10.20 4.59
C ASN A 46 -7.77 -9.78 4.45
N GLU A 47 -8.50 -9.57 5.55
CA GLU A 47 -9.88 -9.06 5.49
C GLU A 47 -9.95 -7.72 4.77
N ARG A 48 -9.05 -6.78 5.11
CA ARG A 48 -8.96 -5.49 4.40
C ARG A 48 -8.60 -5.64 2.94
N LEU A 49 -7.68 -6.53 2.59
CA LEU A 49 -7.28 -6.78 1.21
C LEU A 49 -8.44 -7.33 0.37
N LYS A 50 -9.26 -8.23 0.94
CA LYS A 50 -10.51 -8.72 0.32
C LYS A 50 -11.47 -7.56 0.03
N TYR A 51 -11.73 -6.67 1.00
CA TYR A 51 -12.54 -5.48 0.76
C TYR A 51 -11.99 -4.54 -0.33
N LEU A 52 -10.69 -4.61 -0.63
CA LEU A 52 -10.03 -3.83 -1.69
C LEU A 52 -9.95 -4.57 -3.04
N GLY A 53 -10.58 -5.74 -3.15
CA GLY A 53 -10.66 -6.54 -4.39
C GLY A 53 -9.52 -7.56 -4.56
N TRP A 54 -8.80 -7.90 -3.50
CA TRP A 54 -7.80 -8.97 -3.49
C TRP A 54 -8.37 -10.26 -2.89
N ASP A 55 -9.53 -10.68 -3.39
CA ASP A 55 -10.32 -11.77 -2.77
C ASP A 55 -9.61 -13.13 -2.79
N ASP A 56 -8.83 -13.37 -3.85
CA ASP A 56 -8.14 -14.64 -4.12
C ASP A 56 -6.70 -14.68 -3.59
N ILE A 57 -6.25 -13.61 -2.93
CA ILE A 57 -4.88 -13.48 -2.43
C ILE A 57 -4.89 -13.39 -0.91
N GLU A 58 -4.15 -14.29 -0.26
CA GLU A 58 -3.91 -14.23 1.17
C GLU A 58 -2.40 -14.13 1.45
N ILE A 59 -2.07 -13.36 2.49
CA ILE A 59 -0.73 -13.26 3.03
C ILE A 59 -0.66 -13.91 4.42
N ASP A 60 0.47 -14.55 4.69
CA ASP A 60 0.76 -15.08 6.01
C ASP A 60 1.45 -14.04 6.90
N TYR A 61 1.65 -14.38 8.16
CA TYR A 61 2.38 -13.55 9.11
C TYR A 61 3.78 -13.14 8.58
N HIS A 62 4.51 -14.07 7.95
CA HIS A 62 5.86 -13.77 7.48
C HIS A 62 5.88 -12.75 6.35
N THR A 63 4.92 -12.84 5.42
CA THR A 63 4.76 -11.94 4.28
C THR A 63 4.35 -10.55 4.76
N LEU A 64 3.46 -10.45 5.75
CA LEU A 64 3.12 -9.17 6.39
C LEU A 64 4.36 -8.53 7.03
N GLN A 65 5.17 -9.29 7.77
CA GLN A 65 6.40 -8.78 8.39
C GLN A 65 7.43 -8.32 7.35
N LEU A 66 7.57 -9.03 6.23
CA LEU A 66 8.42 -8.57 5.12
C LEU A 66 7.94 -7.26 4.53
N ALA A 67 6.62 -7.09 4.39
CA ALA A 67 6.02 -5.85 3.94
C ALA A 67 6.34 -4.72 4.91
N ILE A 68 5.99 -4.85 6.19
CA ILE A 68 6.23 -3.82 7.22
C ILE A 68 7.72 -3.42 7.27
N ASN A 69 8.63 -4.38 7.32
CA ASN A 69 10.07 -4.10 7.29
C ASN A 69 10.50 -3.35 6.00
N SER A 70 9.90 -3.67 4.85
CA SER A 70 10.14 -2.94 3.59
C SER A 70 9.66 -1.49 3.68
N LEU A 71 8.51 -1.25 4.33
CA LEU A 71 7.94 0.07 4.53
C LEU A 71 8.78 0.94 5.46
N GLU A 72 9.18 0.39 6.60
CA GLU A 72 9.99 1.09 7.60
C GLU A 72 11.37 1.45 7.05
N ASN A 73 12.02 0.53 6.32
CA ASN A 73 13.33 0.78 5.72
C ASN A 73 13.32 1.84 4.61
N LYS A 74 12.20 2.00 3.89
CA LYS A 74 12.07 3.02 2.83
C LYS A 74 11.65 4.38 3.37
N GLY A 75 11.19 4.45 4.61
CA GLY A 75 10.53 5.63 5.18
C GLY A 75 9.11 5.76 4.61
N LEU A 76 8.11 5.68 5.50
CA LEU A 76 6.68 5.79 5.17
C LEU A 76 6.32 7.06 4.38
N SER A 77 7.11 8.14 4.53
CA SER A 77 6.94 9.42 3.83
C SER A 77 7.11 9.36 2.31
N GLN A 78 7.77 8.32 1.78
CA GLN A 78 7.86 8.10 0.32
C GLN A 78 6.61 7.43 -0.26
N LEU A 79 5.77 6.86 0.60
CA LEU A 79 4.57 6.11 0.23
C LEU A 79 3.27 6.89 0.48
N GLU A 80 3.35 8.03 1.18
CA GLU A 80 2.26 8.99 1.23
C GLU A 80 1.84 9.36 -0.20
N TYR A 81 0.57 9.14 -0.50
CA TYR A 81 -0.02 9.53 -1.76
C TYR A 81 0.08 11.05 -1.93
N LYS A 82 0.97 11.50 -2.81
CA LYS A 82 0.99 12.87 -3.27
C LYS A 82 0.00 12.99 -4.42
N SER A 83 -1.11 13.68 -4.17
CA SER A 83 -2.03 14.08 -5.24
C SER A 83 -1.25 14.74 -6.37
N ALA A 84 -1.59 14.42 -7.62
CA ALA A 84 -0.91 15.01 -8.76
C ALA A 84 -0.96 16.55 -8.69
N PRO A 85 0.12 17.27 -9.06
CA PRO A 85 0.15 18.73 -8.95
C PRO A 85 -1.03 19.42 -9.67
N TRP A 86 -1.46 18.87 -10.82
CA TRP A 86 -2.62 19.37 -11.56
C TRP A 86 -3.94 19.25 -10.78
N TYR A 87 -4.09 18.20 -9.97
CA TYR A 87 -5.28 17.97 -9.15
C TYR A 87 -5.35 18.98 -8.00
N LEU A 88 -4.23 19.23 -7.33
CA LEU A 88 -4.13 20.21 -6.23
C LEU A 88 -4.39 21.64 -6.72
N SER A 89 -3.86 22.01 -7.89
CA SER A 89 -4.06 23.34 -8.48
C SER A 89 -5.52 23.59 -8.86
N GLY A 90 -6.21 22.59 -9.43
CA GLY A 90 -7.63 22.69 -9.79
C GLY A 90 -8.57 22.80 -8.59
N PHE A 91 -8.21 22.20 -7.45
CA PHE A 91 -9.01 22.25 -6.22
C PHE A 91 -8.91 23.60 -5.50
N LYS A 92 -7.70 24.20 -5.43
CA LYS A 92 -7.51 25.52 -4.80
C LYS A 92 -8.23 26.65 -5.53
N ALA A 93 -8.32 26.58 -6.86
CA ALA A 93 -9.00 27.60 -7.66
C ALA A 93 -10.52 27.66 -7.39
N LYS A 94 -11.16 26.55 -6.98
CA LYS A 94 -12.60 26.49 -6.73
C LYS A 94 -13.02 26.99 -5.34
N ASN A 95 -12.15 26.87 -4.33
CA ASN A 95 -12.46 27.27 -2.96
C ASN A 95 -12.24 28.77 -2.67
N GLN A 96 -11.77 29.55 -3.65
CA GLN A 96 -11.65 31.02 -3.53
C GLN A 96 -12.82 31.77 -4.18
N ILE A 97 -13.75 31.06 -4.84
CA ILE A 97 -14.91 31.66 -5.53
C ILE A 97 -16.18 31.32 -4.74
N SER A 98 -16.26 31.80 -3.51
CA SER A 98 -17.52 31.93 -2.77
C SER A 98 -17.34 33.03 -1.73
N THR A 99 -17.46 34.26 -2.21
CA THR A 99 -17.80 35.42 -1.39
C THR A 99 -18.94 36.10 -2.13
N TYR A 100 -20.16 35.72 -1.76
CA TYR A 100 -21.36 36.53 -1.96
C TYR A 100 -21.91 36.84 -0.58
#